data_AF-A0A965MEW9-F1
#
_entry.id   AF-A0A965MEW9-F1
#
_cell.length_a   1.000
_cell.length_b   1.000
_cell.length_c   1.000
_cell.angle_alpha   90.00
_cell.angle_beta   90.00
_cell.angle_gamma   90.00
#
_symmetry.space_group_name_H-M   'P 1'
#
loop_
_entity.id
_entity.type
_entity.pdbx_description
1 polymer ?
#
loop_
_entity_poly.entity_id
_entity_poly.type
_entity_poly.pdbx_seq_one_letter_code
_entity_poly.pdbx_strand_id
1 'polypeptide(L)'
;MFDYWNKFKNVKVGASLDDNWERAEYLRKNTVWTDIVANRKQMLKESPDTTFFLSSTISAYNVLHWPDFHREWIEEGLVHPHSLNLTILTHPERQSIQLLPDEYKKQVADRWYKHMEYVQEAVLKHNPEWGEYDTSFMEGIIKFMYADSTFDTEFNEFLWNTKWFDKIRGNDAYEVYPELEQLKAFEIPPDDPRYKPARTY
;
A
#
# COMPACT_ATOMS: atom_id res chain seq x y z
N MET A 1 -15.22 -11.96 21.50
CA MET A 1 -13.94 -11.21 21.54
C MET A 1 -14.19 -9.77 21.96
N PHE A 2 -15.07 -9.06 21.26
CA PHE A 2 -15.42 -7.65 21.54
C PHE A 2 -15.96 -7.39 22.96
N ASP A 3 -16.69 -8.33 23.56
CA ASP A 3 -17.12 -8.25 24.98
C ASP A 3 -15.96 -8.05 25.97
N TYR A 4 -14.78 -8.59 25.67
CA TYR A 4 -13.59 -8.37 26.50
C TYR A 4 -12.97 -7.01 26.22
N TRP A 5 -12.94 -6.58 24.96
CA TRP A 5 -12.36 -5.31 24.55
C TRP A 5 -13.11 -4.14 25.19
N ASN A 6 -14.43 -4.24 25.27
CA ASN A 6 -15.30 -3.24 25.91
C ASN A 6 -15.07 -3.09 27.44
N LYS A 7 -14.25 -3.96 28.05
CA LYS A 7 -13.85 -3.83 29.47
C LYS A 7 -12.63 -2.94 29.67
N PHE A 8 -11.91 -2.60 28.61
CA PHE A 8 -10.74 -1.73 28.66
C PHE A 8 -11.14 -0.29 28.34
N LYS A 9 -10.48 0.67 29.00
CA LYS A 9 -10.77 2.09 28.79
C LYS A 9 -10.36 2.60 27.40
N ASN A 10 -9.29 2.04 26.85
CA ASN A 10 -8.71 2.45 25.58
C ASN A 10 -8.23 1.21 24.83
N VAL A 11 -8.90 0.84 23.75
CA VAL A 11 -8.46 -0.22 22.82
C VAL A 11 -8.09 0.45 21.50
N LYS A 12 -6.91 0.10 20.97
CA LYS A 12 -6.44 0.56 19.67
C LYS A 12 -6.04 -0.63 18.82
N VAL A 13 -6.53 -0.68 17.59
CA VAL A 13 -6.25 -1.72 16.60
C VAL A 13 -5.59 -1.09 15.39
N GLY A 14 -4.32 -1.41 15.19
CA GLY A 14 -3.64 -1.15 13.92
C GLY A 14 -3.80 -2.35 13.01
N ALA A 15 -4.67 -2.25 12.02
CA ALA A 15 -4.86 -3.35 11.07
C ALA A 15 -3.78 -3.29 10.01
N SER A 16 -2.95 -4.34 9.98
CA SER A 16 -1.93 -4.48 8.98
C SER A 16 -2.59 -4.86 7.65
N LEU A 17 -2.84 -3.87 6.80
CA LEU A 17 -3.57 -3.98 5.53
C LEU A 17 -2.89 -3.07 4.53
N ASP A 18 -2.53 -3.61 3.37
CA ASP A 18 -1.68 -2.91 2.39
C ASP A 18 -2.42 -2.59 1.09
N ASP A 19 -3.59 -3.19 0.87
CA ASP A 19 -4.41 -3.08 -0.34
C ASP A 19 -5.82 -3.65 -0.07
N ASN A 20 -6.68 -3.70 -1.09
CA ASN A 20 -8.04 -4.26 -1.02
C ASN A 20 -8.30 -5.45 -1.97
N TRP A 21 -9.41 -6.16 -1.78
CA TRP A 21 -9.87 -7.24 -2.67
C TRP A 21 -8.78 -8.28 -2.96
N GLU A 22 -8.67 -8.73 -4.21
CA GLU A 22 -7.68 -9.71 -4.67
C GLU A 22 -6.25 -9.24 -4.46
N ARG A 23 -6.01 -7.92 -4.46
CA ARG A 23 -4.68 -7.33 -4.18
C ARG A 23 -4.24 -7.56 -2.74
N ALA A 24 -5.17 -7.44 -1.79
CA ALA A 24 -4.90 -7.76 -0.39
C ALA A 24 -4.53 -9.24 -0.20
N GLU A 25 -5.22 -10.13 -0.91
CA GLU A 25 -5.01 -11.58 -0.87
C GLU A 25 -3.72 -12.01 -1.58
N TYR A 26 -3.34 -11.28 -2.63
CA TYR A 26 -2.08 -11.45 -3.35
C TYR A 26 -0.87 -11.08 -2.48
N LEU A 27 -0.87 -9.87 -1.91
CA LEU A 27 0.24 -9.37 -1.10
C LEU A 27 0.42 -10.20 0.17
N ARG A 28 -0.69 -10.57 0.81
CA ARG A 28 -0.71 -11.33 2.06
C ARG A 28 -1.38 -12.66 1.83
N LYS A 29 -0.58 -13.66 1.48
CA LYS A 29 -1.06 -15.03 1.24
C LYS A 29 -1.88 -15.51 2.45
N ASN A 30 -3.03 -16.14 2.16
CA ASN A 30 -4.04 -16.59 3.11
C ASN A 30 -4.90 -15.50 3.77
N THR A 31 -4.74 -14.23 3.39
CA THR A 31 -5.79 -13.23 3.65
C THR A 31 -7.06 -13.65 2.90
N VAL A 32 -8.20 -13.53 3.57
CA VAL A 32 -9.54 -13.63 2.98
C VAL A 32 -10.18 -12.26 3.12
N TRP A 33 -10.27 -11.50 2.04
CA TRP A 33 -10.68 -10.09 2.08
C TRP A 33 -12.07 -9.90 2.68
N THR A 34 -13.00 -10.80 2.33
CA THR A 34 -14.36 -10.76 2.84
C THR A 34 -14.42 -10.89 4.36
N ASP A 35 -13.54 -11.71 4.95
CA ASP A 35 -13.48 -11.89 6.39
C ASP A 35 -12.93 -10.63 7.08
N ILE A 36 -11.93 -9.96 6.47
CA ILE A 36 -11.40 -8.68 6.97
C ILE A 36 -12.52 -7.64 7.05
N VAL A 37 -13.26 -7.45 5.96
CA VAL A 37 -14.35 -6.46 5.90
C VAL A 37 -15.48 -6.85 6.88
N ALA A 38 -15.86 -8.12 6.95
CA ALA A 38 -16.87 -8.61 7.89
C ALA A 38 -16.45 -8.38 9.35
N ASN A 39 -15.21 -8.71 9.72
CA ASN A 39 -14.66 -8.48 11.05
C ASN A 39 -14.64 -7.00 11.40
N ARG A 40 -14.27 -6.12 10.44
CA ARG A 40 -14.28 -4.68 10.67
C ARG A 40 -15.69 -4.14 10.91
N LYS A 41 -16.66 -4.56 10.10
CA LYS A 41 -18.09 -4.19 10.26
C LYS A 41 -18.65 -4.71 11.58
N GLN A 42 -18.30 -5.93 11.99
CA GLN A 42 -18.68 -6.47 13.30
C GLN A 42 -18.07 -5.64 14.44
N MET A 43 -16.79 -5.26 14.32
CA MET A 43 -16.13 -4.41 15.32
C MET A 43 -16.80 -3.05 15.47
N LEU A 44 -17.19 -2.39 14.37
CA LEU A 44 -17.95 -1.13 14.40
C LEU A 44 -19.26 -1.26 15.19
N LYS A 45 -19.93 -2.42 15.11
CA LYS A 45 -21.18 -2.69 15.79
C LYS A 45 -21.00 -3.07 17.26
N GLU A 46 -20.04 -3.95 17.54
CA GLU A 46 -19.90 -4.59 18.86
C GLU A 46 -18.87 -3.92 19.76
N SER A 47 -17.96 -3.10 19.21
CA SER A 47 -16.96 -2.34 19.95
C SER A 47 -16.71 -0.97 19.31
N PRO A 48 -17.73 -0.08 19.28
CA PRO A 48 -17.67 1.20 18.58
C PRO A 48 -16.60 2.17 19.13
N ASP A 49 -16.25 2.04 20.42
CA ASP A 49 -15.24 2.89 21.07
C ASP A 49 -13.80 2.43 20.78
N THR A 50 -13.60 1.28 20.12
CA THR A 50 -12.27 0.82 19.72
C THR A 50 -11.72 1.72 18.63
N THR A 51 -10.58 2.36 18.89
CA THR A 51 -9.85 3.10 17.85
C THR A 51 -9.28 2.13 16.83
N PHE A 52 -9.52 2.39 15.56
CA PHE A 52 -9.02 1.58 14.45
C PHE A 52 -8.24 2.45 13.48
N PHE A 53 -7.09 1.96 13.02
CA PHE A 53 -6.31 2.62 11.99
C PHE A 53 -5.71 1.62 11.01
N LEU A 54 -5.54 2.05 9.76
CA LEU A 54 -4.81 1.29 8.76
C LEU A 54 -3.31 1.39 9.05
N SER A 55 -2.62 0.25 9.14
CA SER A 55 -1.17 0.19 9.30
C SER A 55 -0.54 -0.45 8.07
N SER A 56 -0.33 0.35 7.03
CA SER A 56 0.06 -0.13 5.70
C SER A 56 1.56 -0.04 5.47
N THR A 57 2.11 -1.06 4.82
CA THR A 57 3.48 -1.05 4.27
C THR A 57 3.43 -0.68 2.80
N ILE A 58 4.15 0.37 2.42
CA ILE A 58 4.23 0.88 1.05
C ILE A 58 5.45 0.28 0.35
N SER A 59 5.21 -0.37 -0.78
CA SER A 59 6.19 -1.08 -1.61
C SER A 59 5.95 -0.82 -3.09
N ALA A 60 6.85 -1.30 -3.96
CA ALA A 60 6.70 -1.19 -5.41
C ALA A 60 5.39 -1.81 -5.96
N TYR A 61 4.77 -2.76 -5.24
CA TYR A 61 3.52 -3.40 -5.66
C TYR A 61 2.28 -2.52 -5.45
N ASN A 62 2.15 -1.88 -4.28
CA ASN A 62 0.90 -1.20 -3.89
C ASN A 62 0.98 0.32 -3.95
N VAL A 63 2.16 0.93 -4.11
CA VAL A 63 2.31 2.38 -4.02
C VAL A 63 1.41 3.14 -5.00
N LEU A 64 1.10 2.57 -6.17
CA LEU A 64 0.21 3.23 -7.12
C LEU A 64 -1.27 3.20 -6.67
N HIS A 65 -1.72 2.10 -6.06
CA HIS A 65 -3.15 1.87 -5.73
C HIS A 65 -3.51 2.12 -4.28
N TRP A 66 -2.54 2.21 -3.38
CA TRP A 66 -2.80 2.46 -1.97
C TRP A 66 -3.71 3.69 -1.72
N PRO A 67 -3.57 4.81 -2.47
CA PRO A 67 -4.54 5.90 -2.42
C PRO A 67 -6.00 5.49 -2.61
N ASP A 68 -6.26 4.60 -3.59
CA ASP A 68 -7.62 4.14 -3.91
C ASP A 68 -8.17 3.25 -2.79
N PHE A 69 -7.34 2.36 -2.25
CA PHE A 69 -7.69 1.54 -1.09
C PHE A 69 -8.08 2.41 0.12
N HIS A 70 -7.25 3.40 0.48
CA HIS A 70 -7.54 4.28 1.61
C HIS A 70 -8.84 5.06 1.38
N ARG A 71 -9.03 5.58 0.17
CA ARG A 71 -10.24 6.31 -0.22
C ARG A 71 -11.49 5.43 -0.12
N GLU A 72 -11.47 4.22 -0.67
CA GLU A 72 -12.58 3.26 -0.59
C GLU A 72 -13.00 3.03 0.87
N TRP A 73 -12.02 2.78 1.76
CA TRP A 73 -12.30 2.52 3.17
C TRP A 73 -12.82 3.73 3.95
N ILE A 74 -12.43 4.96 3.54
CA ILE A 74 -13.04 6.19 4.05
C ILE A 74 -14.50 6.26 3.61
N GLU A 75 -14.76 6.07 2.32
CA GLU A 75 -16.10 6.19 1.71
C GLU A 75 -17.08 5.13 2.26
N GLU A 76 -16.59 3.93 2.56
CA GLU A 76 -17.37 2.87 3.23
C GLU A 76 -17.53 3.08 4.75
N GLY A 77 -16.90 4.11 5.34
CA GLY A 77 -16.94 4.36 6.78
C GLY A 77 -16.19 3.30 7.61
N LEU A 78 -15.26 2.56 7.01
CA LEU A 78 -14.47 1.53 7.67
C LEU A 78 -13.27 2.13 8.42
N VAL A 79 -12.78 3.30 8.00
CA VAL A 79 -11.71 4.04 8.67
C VAL A 79 -11.97 5.54 8.61
N HIS A 80 -11.50 6.29 9.62
CA HIS A 80 -11.49 7.75 9.54
C HIS A 80 -10.34 8.23 8.65
N PRO A 81 -10.48 9.36 7.93
CA PRO A 81 -9.47 9.83 6.97
C PRO A 81 -8.07 10.08 7.54
N HIS A 82 -7.98 10.35 8.83
CA HIS A 82 -6.73 10.63 9.56
C HIS A 82 -6.22 9.42 10.35
N SER A 83 -6.95 8.29 10.34
CA SER A 83 -6.64 7.11 11.14
C SER A 83 -5.80 6.12 10.33
N LEU A 84 -4.54 6.48 10.12
CA LEU A 84 -3.59 5.63 9.42
C LEU A 84 -2.15 5.77 9.95
N ASN A 85 -1.34 4.76 9.64
CA ASN A 85 0.09 4.69 9.87
C ASN A 85 0.73 4.07 8.62
N LEU A 86 1.60 4.83 7.94
CA LEU A 86 2.30 4.39 6.74
C LEU A 86 3.75 4.07 7.07
N THR A 87 4.19 2.88 6.66
CA THR A 87 5.60 2.47 6.73
C THR A 87 6.13 2.27 5.32
N ILE A 88 7.30 2.84 5.02
CA ILE A 88 7.97 2.62 3.75
C ILE A 88 8.81 1.34 3.84
N LEU A 89 8.66 0.43 2.88
CA LEU A 89 9.52 -0.73 2.78
C LEU A 89 10.89 -0.32 2.26
N THR A 90 11.91 -0.42 3.13
CA THR A 90 13.31 -0.13 2.78
C THR A 90 14.08 -1.39 2.38
N HIS A 91 13.70 -2.56 2.93
CA HIS A 91 14.31 -3.84 2.59
C HIS A 91 13.25 -4.95 2.43
N PRO A 92 13.45 -5.90 1.50
CA PRO A 92 14.56 -5.94 0.53
C PRO A 92 14.40 -4.87 -0.57
N GLU A 93 15.52 -4.38 -1.12
CA GLU A 93 15.55 -3.23 -2.05
C GLU A 93 14.77 -3.50 -3.34
N ARG A 94 14.77 -4.75 -3.82
CA ARG A 94 13.88 -5.30 -4.87
C ARG A 94 12.37 -5.22 -4.63
N GLN A 95 11.92 -4.65 -3.51
CA GLN A 95 10.51 -4.33 -3.25
C GLN A 95 10.31 -2.86 -2.86
N SER A 96 11.40 -2.09 -2.72
CA SER A 96 11.36 -0.67 -2.39
C SER A 96 10.78 0.14 -3.54
N ILE A 97 10.08 1.23 -3.23
CA ILE A 97 9.56 2.16 -4.25
C ILE A 97 10.65 2.90 -5.03
N GLN A 98 11.90 2.87 -4.56
CA GLN A 98 13.04 3.50 -5.24
C GLN A 98 13.47 2.76 -6.52
N LEU A 99 13.09 1.47 -6.66
CA LEU A 99 13.38 0.68 -7.85
C LEU A 99 12.55 1.07 -9.08
N LEU A 100 11.49 1.87 -8.89
CA LEU A 100 10.54 2.18 -9.96
C LEU A 100 11.17 3.10 -11.02
N PRO A 101 10.87 2.91 -12.32
CA PRO A 101 11.30 3.83 -13.37
C PRO A 101 10.63 5.21 -13.22
N ASP A 102 11.31 6.25 -13.68
CA ASP A 102 10.93 7.66 -13.44
C ASP A 102 9.54 8.01 -13.99
N GLU A 103 9.17 7.47 -15.15
CA GLU A 103 7.85 7.63 -15.74
C GLU A 103 6.74 7.08 -14.85
N TYR A 104 7.00 5.94 -14.18
CA TYR A 104 6.06 5.33 -13.26
C TYR A 104 6.04 6.07 -11.91
N LYS A 105 7.21 6.52 -11.41
CA LYS A 105 7.30 7.38 -10.21
C LYS A 105 6.46 8.66 -10.36
N LYS A 106 6.44 9.25 -11.56
CA LYS A 106 5.60 10.42 -11.85
C LYS A 106 4.10 10.10 -11.71
N GLN A 107 3.64 8.96 -12.26
CA GLN A 107 2.26 8.52 -12.13
C GLN A 107 1.87 8.31 -10.66
N VAL A 108 2.76 7.69 -9.88
CA VAL A 108 2.59 7.51 -8.44
C VAL A 108 2.46 8.86 -7.74
N ALA A 109 3.40 9.79 -7.96
CA ALA A 109 3.37 11.10 -7.32
C ALA A 109 2.06 11.86 -7.62
N ASP A 110 1.62 11.87 -8.89
CA ASP A 110 0.37 12.54 -9.30
C ASP A 110 -0.86 11.97 -8.57
N ARG A 111 -0.90 10.64 -8.31
CA ARG A 111 -1.99 10.04 -7.53
C ARG A 111 -1.93 10.40 -6.06
N TRP A 112 -0.74 10.40 -5.47
CA TRP A 112 -0.55 10.72 -4.06
C TRP A 112 -0.88 12.19 -3.77
N TYR A 113 -0.50 13.13 -4.63
CA TYR A 113 -0.87 14.54 -4.44
C TYR A 113 -2.39 14.75 -4.47
N LYS A 114 -3.09 14.15 -5.44
CA LYS A 114 -4.57 14.18 -5.49
C LYS A 114 -5.20 13.53 -4.25
N HIS A 115 -4.56 12.49 -3.72
CA HIS A 115 -5.03 11.83 -2.50
C HIS A 115 -4.85 12.69 -1.26
N MET A 116 -3.75 13.44 -1.15
CA MET A 116 -3.55 14.39 -0.05
C MET A 116 -4.63 15.48 -0.06
N GLU A 117 -4.99 16.01 -1.22
CA GLU A 117 -6.11 16.95 -1.39
C GLU A 117 -7.44 16.31 -0.93
N TYR A 118 -7.72 15.08 -1.38
CA TYR A 118 -8.91 14.33 -0.95
C TYR A 118 -8.96 14.10 0.57
N VAL A 119 -7.84 13.70 1.18
CA VAL A 119 -7.75 13.46 2.63
C VAL A 119 -8.00 14.76 3.39
N GLN A 120 -7.44 15.88 2.93
CA GLN A 120 -7.68 17.19 3.53
C GLN A 120 -9.18 17.52 3.54
N GLU A 121 -9.87 17.36 2.41
CA GLU A 121 -11.31 17.58 2.31
C GLU A 121 -12.11 16.61 3.19
N ALA A 122 -11.73 15.33 3.21
CA ALA A 122 -12.41 14.30 3.98
C ALA A 122 -12.26 14.52 5.50
N VAL A 123 -11.08 14.97 5.96
CA VAL A 123 -10.85 15.34 7.37
C VAL A 123 -11.70 16.54 7.75
N LEU A 124 -11.71 17.61 6.95
CA LEU A 124 -12.53 18.80 7.22
C LEU A 124 -14.03 18.50 7.20
N LYS A 125 -14.48 17.61 6.32
CA LYS A 125 -15.87 17.14 6.30
C LYS A 125 -16.22 16.33 7.55
N HIS A 126 -15.27 15.53 8.04
CA HIS A 126 -15.45 14.74 9.25
C HIS A 126 -15.46 15.62 10.51
N ASN A 127 -14.56 16.59 10.60
CA ASN A 127 -14.52 17.57 11.67
C ASN A 127 -14.05 18.95 11.15
N PRO A 128 -14.98 19.89 10.91
CA PRO A 128 -14.65 21.22 10.39
C PRO A 128 -13.77 22.07 11.32
N GLU A 129 -13.66 21.75 12.60
CA GLU A 129 -12.88 22.52 13.58
C GLU A 129 -11.38 22.20 13.55
N TRP A 130 -10.97 21.09 12.92
CA TRP A 130 -9.58 20.64 12.94
C TRP A 130 -8.63 21.46 12.05
N GLY A 131 -9.17 22.28 11.15
CA GLY A 131 -8.36 23.10 10.24
C GLY A 131 -7.54 22.25 9.26
N GLU A 132 -6.39 22.76 8.83
CA GLU A 132 -5.50 22.05 7.90
C GLU A 132 -4.93 20.78 8.56
N TYR A 133 -5.06 19.65 7.89
CA TYR A 133 -4.56 18.36 8.33
C TYR A 133 -3.17 18.11 7.76
N ASP A 134 -2.23 17.75 8.64
CA ASP A 134 -0.86 17.47 8.25
C ASP A 134 -0.76 16.18 7.43
N THR A 135 -0.57 16.31 6.12
CA THR A 135 -0.33 15.21 5.18
C THR A 135 1.15 15.02 4.85
N SER A 136 2.07 15.67 5.58
CA SER A 136 3.52 15.62 5.31
C SER A 136 4.11 14.21 5.34
N PHE A 137 3.51 13.28 6.09
CA PHE A 137 3.92 11.88 6.10
C PHE A 137 3.64 11.19 4.74
N MET A 138 2.59 11.59 4.02
CA MET A 138 2.31 11.11 2.65
C MET A 138 3.31 11.71 1.66
N GLU A 139 3.62 13.00 1.80
CA GLU A 139 4.68 13.66 1.02
C GLU A 139 6.05 12.99 1.26
N GLY A 140 6.29 12.51 2.49
CA GLY A 140 7.47 11.72 2.86
C GLY A 140 7.65 10.45 2.03
N ILE A 141 6.57 9.78 1.63
CA ILE A 141 6.60 8.62 0.73
C ILE A 141 7.17 9.04 -0.64
N ILE A 142 6.67 10.14 -1.20
CA ILE A 142 7.12 10.67 -2.49
C ILE A 142 8.59 11.11 -2.39
N LYS A 143 8.95 11.83 -1.32
CA LYS A 143 10.33 12.28 -1.08
C LYS A 143 11.29 11.10 -1.02
N PHE A 144 10.93 10.03 -0.31
CA PHE A 144 11.75 8.81 -0.26
C PHE A 144 11.89 8.14 -1.64
N MET A 145 10.80 8.04 -2.40
CA MET A 145 10.79 7.44 -3.74
C MET A 145 11.78 8.10 -4.71
N TYR A 146 11.99 9.41 -4.56
CA TYR A 146 12.93 10.19 -5.36
C TYR A 146 14.30 10.43 -4.68
N ALA A 147 14.47 10.02 -3.42
CA ALA A 147 15.72 10.26 -2.69
C ALA A 147 16.91 9.44 -3.21
N ASP A 148 16.63 8.30 -3.85
CA ASP A 148 17.61 7.43 -4.47
C ASP A 148 16.98 6.66 -5.64
N SER A 149 17.81 6.02 -6.47
CA SER A 149 17.38 5.13 -7.54
C SER A 149 18.13 3.80 -7.46
N THR A 150 17.40 2.74 -7.11
CA THR A 150 17.90 1.36 -7.12
C THR A 150 17.48 0.62 -8.39
N PHE A 151 16.93 1.33 -9.39
CA PHE A 151 16.39 0.76 -10.63
C PHE A 151 17.39 -0.17 -11.33
N ASP A 152 18.61 0.32 -11.62
CA ASP A 152 19.63 -0.44 -12.35
C ASP A 152 20.10 -1.70 -11.61
N THR A 153 19.92 -1.78 -10.29
CA THR A 153 20.38 -2.92 -9.49
C THR A 153 19.29 -3.89 -9.12
N GLU A 154 18.05 -3.41 -8.94
CA GLU A 154 16.97 -4.17 -8.34
C GLU A 154 15.79 -4.44 -9.28
N PHE A 155 15.62 -3.68 -10.38
CA PHE A 155 14.39 -3.73 -11.19
C PHE A 155 14.19 -5.09 -11.88
N ASN A 156 15.23 -5.63 -12.52
CA ASN A 156 15.15 -6.97 -13.11
C ASN A 156 14.94 -8.05 -12.05
N GLU A 157 15.51 -7.87 -10.85
CA GLU A 157 15.30 -8.79 -9.73
C GLU A 157 13.86 -8.71 -9.20
N PHE A 158 13.24 -7.53 -9.17
CA PHE A 158 11.82 -7.35 -8.88
C PHE A 158 10.95 -8.14 -9.88
N LEU A 159 11.15 -7.93 -11.19
CA LEU A 159 10.38 -8.64 -12.23
C LEU A 159 10.54 -10.16 -12.12
N TRP A 160 11.76 -10.64 -11.89
CA TRP A 160 12.03 -12.06 -11.69
C TRP A 160 11.36 -12.61 -10.42
N ASN A 161 11.49 -11.90 -9.29
CA ASN A 161 10.90 -12.33 -8.02
C ASN A 161 9.38 -12.40 -8.09
N THR A 162 8.74 -11.43 -8.72
CA THR A 162 7.28 -11.43 -8.95
C THR A 162 6.86 -12.74 -9.63
N LYS A 163 7.44 -13.04 -10.80
CA LYS A 163 7.15 -14.28 -11.55
C LYS A 163 7.49 -15.55 -10.77
N TRP A 164 8.57 -15.54 -9.98
CA TRP A 164 8.98 -16.69 -9.18
C TRP A 164 8.00 -16.98 -8.05
N PHE A 165 7.58 -15.96 -7.30
CA PHE A 165 6.58 -16.10 -6.24
C PHE A 165 5.21 -16.50 -6.80
N ASP A 166 4.81 -15.93 -7.93
CA ASP A 166 3.59 -16.29 -8.65
C ASP A 166 3.55 -17.79 -8.97
N LYS A 167 4.63 -18.30 -9.57
CA LYS A 167 4.78 -19.72 -9.87
C LYS A 167 4.65 -20.62 -8.63
N ILE A 168 5.26 -20.23 -7.51
CA ILE A 168 5.22 -21.02 -6.27
C ILE A 168 3.86 -20.95 -5.59
N ARG A 169 3.18 -19.79 -5.66
CA ARG A 169 1.91 -19.53 -4.98
C ARG A 169 0.69 -19.92 -5.81
N GLY A 170 0.88 -20.19 -7.10
CA GLY A 170 -0.20 -20.41 -8.06
C GLY A 170 -1.01 -19.13 -8.31
N ASN A 171 -0.35 -17.98 -8.32
CA ASN A 171 -0.96 -16.66 -8.54
C ASN A 171 -0.44 -16.05 -9.86
N ASP A 172 -1.04 -14.95 -10.31
CA ASP A 172 -0.52 -14.09 -11.38
C ASP A 172 -0.62 -12.62 -10.96
N ALA A 173 0.53 -11.96 -10.78
CA ALA A 173 0.59 -10.56 -10.41
C ALA A 173 -0.04 -9.65 -11.46
N TYR A 174 0.02 -9.99 -12.75
CA TYR A 174 -0.48 -9.16 -13.84
C TYR A 174 -1.99 -9.28 -14.02
N GLU A 175 -2.61 -10.36 -13.51
CA GLU A 175 -4.07 -10.44 -13.39
C GLU A 175 -4.59 -9.53 -12.27
N VAL A 176 -3.89 -9.50 -11.12
CA VAL A 176 -4.29 -8.74 -9.92
C VAL A 176 -3.88 -7.26 -9.98
N TYR A 177 -2.74 -6.99 -10.62
CA TYR A 177 -2.15 -5.67 -10.84
C TYR A 177 -1.82 -5.47 -12.33
N PRO A 178 -2.83 -5.26 -13.20
CA PRO A 178 -2.62 -5.14 -14.65
C PRO A 178 -1.66 -4.03 -15.05
N GLU A 179 -1.56 -2.97 -14.24
CA GLU A 179 -0.65 -1.86 -14.49
C GLU A 179 0.83 -2.21 -14.26
N LEU A 180 1.16 -3.30 -13.57
CA LEU A 180 2.53 -3.81 -13.51
C LEU A 180 2.99 -4.36 -14.87
N GLU A 181 2.07 -4.66 -15.80
CA GLU A 181 2.42 -5.09 -17.15
C GLU A 181 3.26 -4.02 -17.87
N GLN A 182 2.91 -2.74 -17.66
CA GLN A 182 3.62 -1.62 -18.28
C GLN A 182 5.10 -1.54 -17.84
N LEU A 183 5.41 -2.07 -16.64
CA LEU A 183 6.77 -2.08 -16.12
C LEU A 183 7.69 -3.01 -16.93
N LYS A 184 7.16 -4.01 -17.63
CA LYS A 184 7.97 -4.89 -18.49
C LYS A 184 8.68 -4.13 -19.62
N ALA A 185 8.13 -2.99 -20.05
CA ALA A 185 8.77 -2.15 -21.06
C ALA A 185 10.10 -1.54 -20.60
N PHE A 186 10.37 -1.55 -19.29
CA PHE A 186 11.58 -1.03 -18.68
C PHE A 186 12.58 -2.15 -18.31
N GLU A 187 12.29 -3.41 -18.65
CA GLU A 187 13.22 -4.52 -18.38
C GLU A 187 14.57 -4.25 -19.05
N ILE A 188 15.64 -4.32 -18.27
CA ILE A 188 17.00 -4.11 -18.78
C ILE A 188 17.38 -5.37 -19.57
N PRO A 189 17.70 -5.27 -20.87
CA PRO A 189 17.97 -6.45 -21.69
C PRO A 189 19.39 -7.00 -21.45
N PRO A 190 19.67 -8.28 -21.75
CA PRO A 190 20.98 -8.90 -21.48
C PRO A 190 22.20 -8.27 -22.15
N ASP A 191 22.00 -7.49 -23.21
CA ASP A 191 23.04 -6.76 -23.94
C ASP A 191 23.31 -5.35 -23.40
N ASP A 192 22.51 -4.85 -22.45
CA ASP A 192 22.74 -3.59 -21.75
C ASP A 192 23.82 -3.76 -20.66
N PRO A 193 24.85 -2.89 -20.58
CA PRO A 193 25.90 -2.95 -19.56
C PRO A 193 25.41 -2.90 -18.10
N ARG A 194 24.19 -2.41 -17.87
CA ARG A 194 23.56 -2.34 -16.54
C ARG A 194 22.90 -3.67 -16.15
N TYR A 195 22.73 -4.60 -17.09
CA TYR A 195 22.08 -5.88 -16.84
C TYR A 195 22.76 -6.64 -15.72
N LYS A 196 21.97 -7.06 -14.73
CA LYS A 196 22.37 -7.98 -13.68
C LYS A 196 21.46 -9.20 -13.71
N PRO A 197 22.00 -10.42 -13.74
CA PRO A 197 21.17 -11.61 -13.62
C PRO A 197 20.50 -11.62 -12.25
N ALA A 198 19.23 -11.99 -12.21
CA ALA A 198 18.50 -12.13 -10.95
C ALA A 198 19.24 -13.10 -10.02
N ARG A 199 19.37 -12.74 -8.75
CA ARG A 199 20.03 -13.57 -7.73
C ARG A 199 19.18 -14.82 -7.51
N THR A 200 19.66 -15.97 -7.97
CA THR A 200 19.07 -17.26 -7.64
C THR A 200 19.49 -17.63 -6.21
N TYR A 201 18.52 -17.68 -5.30
CA TYR A 201 18.70 -18.24 -3.94
C TYR A 201 18.58 -19.76 -3.95
#